data_AF-A0A377ZQ70-F1
#
_entry.id   AF-A0A377ZQ70-F1
#
_cell.length_a   1.000
_cell.length_b   1.000
_cell.length_c   1.000
_cell.angle_alpha   90.00
_cell.angle_beta   90.00
_cell.angle_gamma   90.00
#
_symmetry.space_group_name_H-M   'P 1'
#
loop_
_entity.id
_entity.type
_entity.pdbx_description
1 polymer ?
#
loop_
_entity_poly.entity_id
_entity_poly.type
_entity_poly.pdbx_seq_one_letter_code
_entity_poly.pdbx_strand_id
1 'polypeptide(L)'
;MTVSAATRSRACWRKSPRTKTFQDKLYPFTWDAVRYNGKLIAYPIAVEALSLIYNKDLVPNPPKTWEEIPALDKELKAKGKSALMFNLQEPYFTWPLIAADGGYAFKFENGKYDVKDVGVDSAGAKAGPDLPG
;
A
#
# COMPACT_ATOMS: atom_id res chain seq x y z
N MET A 1 -20.23 -58.22 -1.56
CA MET A 1 -19.09 -57.40 -2.03
C MET A 1 -19.39 -55.95 -1.72
N THR A 2 -18.84 -55.42 -0.64
CA THR A 2 -19.09 -54.04 -0.19
C THR A 2 -17.86 -53.20 -0.54
N VAL A 3 -18.02 -52.23 -1.43
CA VAL A 3 -16.93 -51.34 -1.86
C VAL A 3 -16.68 -50.31 -0.75
N SER A 4 -15.52 -50.42 -0.11
CA SER A 4 -14.97 -49.41 0.79
C SER A 4 -14.46 -48.22 -0.03
N ALA A 5 -15.23 -47.14 -0.05
CA ALA A 5 -14.84 -45.86 -0.64
C ALA A 5 -14.63 -44.82 0.47
N ALA A 6 -13.61 -45.01 1.32
CA ALA A 6 -13.33 -44.06 2.40
C ALA A 6 -11.84 -43.99 2.77
N THR A 7 -10.94 -43.61 1.85
CA THR A 7 -9.57 -43.26 2.29
C THR A 7 -8.73 -42.32 1.42
N ARG A 8 -9.19 -41.86 0.25
CA ARG A 8 -8.31 -41.06 -0.65
C ARG A 8 -8.52 -39.53 -0.63
N SER A 9 -9.55 -39.01 0.04
CA SER A 9 -9.80 -37.55 0.04
C SER A 9 -9.02 -36.77 1.10
N ARG A 10 -8.46 -37.42 2.14
CA ARG A 10 -7.70 -36.72 3.20
C ARG A 10 -6.24 -36.39 2.84
N ALA A 11 -5.68 -37.03 1.82
CA ALA A 11 -4.27 -36.83 1.44
C ALA A 11 -4.05 -35.53 0.63
N CYS A 12 -5.03 -35.12 -0.18
CA CYS A 12 -4.90 -33.92 -1.02
C CYS A 12 -4.92 -32.62 -0.18
N TRP A 13 -5.70 -32.60 0.92
CA TRP A 13 -5.76 -31.46 1.84
C TRP A 13 -4.53 -31.29 2.74
N ARG A 14 -3.66 -32.31 2.87
CA ARG A 14 -2.43 -32.24 3.69
C ARG A 14 -1.27 -31.54 2.99
N LYS A 15 -1.36 -31.35 1.67
CA LYS A 15 -0.41 -30.55 0.86
C LYS A 15 -0.99 -29.20 0.45
N SER A 16 -1.85 -28.61 1.28
CA SER A 16 -2.08 -27.16 1.18
C SER A 16 -0.72 -26.45 1.30
N PRO A 17 -0.41 -25.39 0.51
CA PRO A 17 0.86 -24.63 0.57
C PRO A 17 1.11 -23.88 1.89
N ARG A 18 0.67 -24.45 3.02
CA ARG A 18 0.85 -23.98 4.40
C ARG A 18 2.12 -24.56 5.05
N THR A 19 3.02 -25.16 4.29
CA THR A 19 4.31 -25.60 4.84
C THR A 19 5.14 -24.36 5.20
N LYS A 20 5.77 -24.33 6.38
CA LYS A 20 6.67 -23.24 6.80
C LYS A 20 7.70 -22.90 5.71
N THR A 21 8.22 -23.93 5.05
CA THR A 21 9.14 -23.84 3.91
C THR A 21 8.63 -23.06 2.70
N PHE A 22 7.31 -22.91 2.53
CA PHE A 22 6.72 -22.05 1.50
C PHE A 22 6.51 -20.62 2.03
N GLN A 23 6.17 -20.49 3.31
CA GLN A 23 6.05 -19.17 3.96
C GLN A 23 7.38 -18.44 4.01
N ASP A 24 8.48 -19.15 4.26
CA ASP A 24 9.85 -18.59 4.30
C ASP A 24 10.35 -18.06 2.95
N LYS A 25 9.67 -18.39 1.84
CA LYS A 25 10.01 -17.89 0.49
C LYS A 25 9.42 -16.52 0.19
N LEU A 26 8.51 -16.04 1.02
CA LEU A 26 7.77 -14.80 0.84
C LEU A 26 8.05 -13.89 2.03
N TYR A 27 7.98 -12.58 1.82
CA TYR A 27 8.31 -11.62 2.86
C TYR A 27 7.27 -11.68 4.01
N PRO A 28 7.68 -11.63 5.30
CA PRO A 28 6.76 -11.78 6.44
C PRO A 28 5.57 -10.82 6.41
N PHE A 29 5.79 -9.56 6.05
CA PHE A 29 4.72 -8.55 5.98
C PHE A 29 3.60 -8.91 4.99
N THR A 30 3.93 -9.67 3.93
CA THR A 30 2.94 -10.12 2.94
C THR A 30 2.00 -11.18 3.52
N TRP A 31 2.49 -11.99 4.46
CA TRP A 31 1.66 -12.97 5.17
C TRP A 31 0.76 -12.31 6.21
N ASP A 32 1.21 -11.22 6.82
CA ASP A 32 0.39 -10.43 7.74
C ASP A 32 -0.74 -9.72 6.98
N ALA A 33 -0.49 -9.22 5.76
CA ALA A 33 -1.49 -8.57 4.90
C ALA A 33 -2.65 -9.51 4.51
N VAL A 34 -2.38 -10.80 4.28
CA VAL A 34 -3.40 -11.81 3.94
C VAL A 34 -3.94 -12.59 5.15
N ARG A 35 -3.60 -12.16 6.37
CA ARG A 35 -4.07 -12.78 7.61
C ARG A 35 -5.27 -12.04 8.16
N TYR A 36 -6.41 -12.70 8.21
CA TYR A 36 -7.62 -12.19 8.83
C TYR A 36 -8.06 -13.08 9.99
N ASN A 37 -8.25 -12.48 11.18
CA ASN A 37 -8.64 -13.19 12.41
C ASN A 37 -7.77 -14.43 12.71
N GLY A 38 -6.44 -14.28 12.57
CA GLY A 38 -5.46 -15.35 12.80
C GLY A 38 -5.41 -16.44 11.72
N LYS A 39 -6.22 -16.33 10.65
CA LYS A 39 -6.25 -17.29 9.53
C LYS A 39 -5.70 -16.65 8.26
N LEU A 40 -4.90 -17.39 7.51
CA LEU A 40 -4.48 -17.00 6.16
C LEU A 40 -5.66 -17.20 5.21
N ILE A 41 -6.15 -16.13 4.60
CA ILE A 41 -7.31 -16.15 3.70
C ILE A 41 -6.93 -16.09 2.21
N ALA A 42 -5.70 -15.68 1.90
CA ALA A 42 -5.18 -15.58 0.55
C ALA A 42 -3.69 -15.93 0.48
N TYR A 43 -3.18 -16.07 -0.74
CA TYR A 43 -1.75 -16.20 -1.02
C TYR A 43 -1.24 -14.86 -1.59
N PRO A 44 -0.19 -14.26 -1.00
CA PRO A 44 0.37 -13.04 -1.55
C PRO A 44 1.10 -13.36 -2.85
N ILE A 45 0.74 -12.64 -3.92
CA ILE A 45 1.31 -12.84 -5.27
C ILE A 45 2.27 -11.71 -5.64
N ALA A 46 1.87 -10.46 -5.38
CA ALA A 46 2.65 -9.27 -5.68
C ALA A 46 2.47 -8.22 -4.57
N VAL A 47 3.44 -7.32 -4.47
CA VAL A 47 3.40 -6.14 -3.59
C VAL A 47 3.41 -4.93 -4.49
N GLU A 48 2.35 -4.15 -4.43
CA GLU A 48 2.22 -2.90 -5.19
C GLU A 48 2.38 -1.73 -4.23
N ALA A 49 3.24 -0.78 -4.60
CA ALA A 49 3.46 0.46 -3.87
C ALA A 49 3.56 1.62 -4.86
N LEU A 50 2.98 2.75 -4.50
CA LEU A 50 3.10 3.97 -5.30
C LEU A 50 4.56 4.43 -5.35
N SER A 51 5.05 4.69 -6.55
CA SER A 51 6.41 5.16 -6.80
C SER A 51 6.36 6.43 -7.63
N LEU A 52 7.27 7.36 -7.36
CA LEU A 52 7.41 8.58 -8.16
C LEU A 52 8.09 8.24 -9.49
N ILE A 53 7.34 8.34 -10.58
CA ILE A 53 7.86 8.18 -11.94
C ILE A 53 8.21 9.58 -12.46
N TYR A 54 9.48 9.81 -12.81
CA TYR A 54 9.96 11.08 -13.32
C TYR A 54 10.65 10.90 -14.69
N ASN A 55 10.59 11.96 -15.50
CA ASN A 55 11.28 12.00 -16.78
C ASN A 55 12.68 12.60 -16.59
N LYS A 56 13.72 11.78 -16.78
CA LYS A 56 15.14 12.16 -16.60
C LYS A 56 15.59 13.28 -17.55
N ASP A 57 14.97 13.40 -18.72
CA ASP A 57 15.32 14.43 -19.70
C ASP A 57 14.77 15.81 -19.30
N LEU A 58 13.64 15.83 -18.56
CA LEU A 58 12.98 17.05 -18.11
C LEU A 58 13.41 17.44 -16.69
N VAL A 59 13.64 16.44 -15.83
CA VAL A 59 13.98 16.60 -14.42
C VAL A 59 15.14 15.64 -14.10
N PRO A 60 16.40 16.09 -14.28
CA PRO A 60 17.58 15.26 -14.01
C PRO A 60 17.70 14.89 -12.53
N ASN A 61 17.32 15.82 -11.65
CA ASN A 61 17.32 15.67 -10.21
C ASN A 61 15.87 15.73 -9.71
N PRO A 62 15.23 14.58 -9.39
CA PRO A 62 13.88 14.59 -8.84
C PRO A 62 13.86 15.30 -7.48
N PRO A 63 12.80 16.06 -7.17
CA PRO A 63 12.67 16.73 -5.89
C PRO A 63 12.63 15.69 -4.76
N LYS A 64 13.34 15.98 -3.67
CA LYS A 64 13.37 15.08 -2.50
C LYS A 64 12.24 15.35 -1.52
N THR A 65 11.71 16.57 -1.57
CA THR A 65 10.71 17.09 -0.65
C THR A 65 9.50 17.61 -1.44
N TRP A 66 8.33 17.66 -0.80
CA TRP A 66 7.10 18.13 -1.44
C TRP A 66 7.13 19.65 -1.62
N GLU A 67 7.84 20.35 -0.76
CA GLU A 67 8.03 21.80 -0.75
C GLU A 67 8.86 22.31 -1.94
N GLU A 68 9.67 21.45 -2.55
CA GLU A 68 10.44 21.74 -3.77
C GLU A 68 9.57 21.70 -5.04
N ILE A 69 8.40 21.03 -4.98
CA ILE A 69 7.55 20.78 -6.17
C ILE A 69 6.95 22.06 -6.75
N PRO A 70 6.42 23.03 -5.97
CA PRO A 70 5.88 24.28 -6.51
C PRO A 70 6.93 25.12 -7.25
N ALA A 71 8.17 25.15 -6.73
CA ALA A 71 9.27 25.84 -7.38
C ALA A 71 9.63 25.17 -8.73
N LEU A 72 9.70 23.84 -8.74
CA LEU A 72 9.95 23.05 -9.95
C LEU A 72 8.79 23.19 -10.96
N ASP A 73 7.54 23.24 -10.50
CA ASP A 73 6.38 23.43 -11.37
C ASP A 73 6.45 24.78 -12.07
N LYS A 74 6.79 25.85 -11.34
CA LYS A 74 6.95 27.18 -11.93
C LYS A 74 8.01 27.21 -13.04
N GLU A 75 9.13 26.52 -12.86
CA GLU A 75 10.17 26.40 -13.89
C GLU A 75 9.72 25.59 -15.10
N LEU A 76 9.01 24.48 -14.89
CA LEU A 76 8.51 23.63 -15.96
C LEU A 76 7.35 24.27 -16.72
N LYS A 77 6.49 25.04 -16.03
CA LYS A 77 5.39 25.80 -16.61
C LYS A 77 5.89 26.86 -17.59
N ALA A 78 7.01 27.50 -17.30
CA ALA A 78 7.67 28.41 -18.25
C ALA A 78 8.09 27.71 -19.56
N LYS A 79 8.29 26.39 -19.52
CA LYS A 79 8.58 25.53 -20.68
C LYS A 79 7.34 24.82 -21.24
N GLY A 80 6.14 25.17 -20.75
CA GLY A 80 4.87 24.53 -21.15
C GLY A 80 4.71 23.10 -20.65
N LYS A 81 5.39 22.72 -19.55
CA LYS A 81 5.30 21.42 -18.87
C LYS A 81 4.81 21.61 -17.44
N SER A 82 4.42 20.53 -16.76
CA SER A 82 4.05 20.55 -15.33
C SER A 82 5.02 19.65 -14.56
N ALA A 83 5.31 19.97 -13.30
CA ALA A 83 6.21 19.17 -12.46
C ALA A 83 5.59 17.87 -11.99
N LEU A 84 4.31 17.89 -11.63
CA LEU A 84 3.63 16.75 -11.06
C LEU A 84 2.22 16.63 -11.64
N MET A 85 1.87 15.42 -12.06
CA MET A 85 0.53 15.11 -12.53
C MET A 85 0.22 13.66 -12.18
N PHE A 86 -0.73 13.46 -11.28
CA PHE A 86 -1.21 12.16 -10.87
C PHE A 86 -2.73 12.19 -10.75
N ASN A 87 -3.37 11.02 -10.67
CA ASN A 87 -4.82 10.95 -10.57
C ASN A 87 -5.29 11.43 -9.20
N LEU A 88 -5.85 12.63 -9.12
CA LEU A 88 -6.39 13.22 -7.89
C LEU A 88 -7.81 12.72 -7.53
N GLN A 89 -8.49 12.02 -8.44
CA GLN A 89 -9.86 11.55 -8.17
C GLN A 89 -9.88 10.31 -7.27
N GLU A 90 -8.84 9.49 -7.36
CA GLU A 90 -8.73 8.24 -6.62
C GLU A 90 -7.96 8.45 -5.32
N PRO A 91 -8.56 8.18 -4.15
CA PRO A 91 -7.92 8.45 -2.85
C PRO A 91 -6.65 7.63 -2.65
N TYR A 92 -6.46 6.53 -3.40
CA TYR A 92 -5.24 5.74 -3.36
C TYR A 92 -3.99 6.57 -3.66
N PHE A 93 -4.05 7.51 -4.60
CA PHE A 93 -2.89 8.33 -5.00
C PHE A 93 -2.69 9.57 -4.13
N THR A 94 -3.74 10.07 -3.47
CA THR A 94 -3.64 11.20 -2.54
C THR A 94 -3.30 10.75 -1.12
N TRP A 95 -3.60 9.50 -0.77
CA TRP A 95 -3.36 8.93 0.56
C TRP A 95 -1.90 9.03 1.04
N PRO A 96 -0.85 8.83 0.20
CA PRO A 96 0.52 9.01 0.65
C PRO A 96 0.83 10.41 1.16
N LEU A 97 0.22 11.46 0.60
CA LEU A 97 0.40 12.83 1.10
C LEU A 97 -0.27 13.01 2.47
N ILE A 98 -1.51 12.53 2.60
CA ILE A 98 -2.28 12.60 3.85
C ILE A 98 -1.58 11.82 4.96
N ALA A 99 -1.03 10.64 4.64
CA ALA A 99 -0.32 9.80 5.59
C ALA A 99 1.10 10.30 5.91
N ALA A 100 1.76 11.03 5.01
CA ALA A 100 3.11 11.56 5.24
C ALA A 100 3.15 12.52 6.42
N ASP A 101 2.11 13.33 6.61
CA ASP A 101 2.04 14.29 7.73
C ASP A 101 1.34 13.71 8.98
N GLY A 102 1.06 12.41 9.00
CA GLY A 102 0.52 11.71 10.17
C GLY A 102 -0.97 11.37 10.09
N GLY A 103 -1.59 11.47 8.91
CA GLY A 103 -2.89 10.86 8.66
C GLY A 103 -2.82 9.33 8.69
N TYR A 104 -3.85 8.69 9.23
CA TYR A 104 -3.98 7.23 9.22
C TYR A 104 -5.43 6.82 9.06
N ALA A 105 -5.69 5.63 8.50
CA ALA A 105 -7.05 5.18 8.24
C ALA A 105 -7.72 4.74 9.54
N PHE A 106 -7.12 3.76 10.21
CA PHE A 106 -7.56 3.27 11.51
C PHE A 106 -6.33 3.05 12.37
N LYS A 107 -6.41 3.44 13.65
CA LYS A 107 -5.31 3.23 14.57
C LYS A 107 -5.06 1.73 14.73
N PHE A 108 -3.81 1.32 14.57
CA PHE A 108 -3.40 -0.06 14.82
C PHE A 108 -2.85 -0.15 16.24
N GLU A 109 -3.57 -0.84 17.12
CA GLU A 109 -3.20 -1.02 18.51
C GLU A 109 -3.43 -2.47 18.94
N ASN A 110 -2.48 -3.05 19.70
CA ASN A 110 -2.57 -4.42 20.20
C ASN A 110 -2.88 -5.49 19.13
N GLY A 111 -2.35 -5.30 17.92
CA GLY A 111 -2.53 -6.26 16.82
C GLY A 111 -3.91 -6.21 16.14
N LYS A 112 -4.71 -5.17 16.41
CA LYS A 112 -6.03 -4.96 15.82
C LYS A 112 -6.19 -3.52 15.35
N TYR A 113 -7.00 -3.33 14.31
CA TYR A 113 -7.43 -2.01 13.90
C TYR A 113 -8.62 -1.57 14.75
N ASP A 114 -8.55 -0.38 15.35
CA ASP A 114 -9.68 0.24 16.02
C ASP A 114 -10.50 1.03 14.98
N VAL A 115 -11.70 0.52 14.67
CA VAL A 115 -12.62 1.16 13.73
C VAL A 115 -13.23 2.47 14.24
N LYS A 116 -13.11 2.75 15.54
CA LYS A 116 -13.60 3.99 16.15
C LYS A 116 -12.56 5.09 16.18
N ASP A 117 -11.28 4.74 16.05
CA ASP A 117 -10.16 5.67 16.02
C ASP A 117 -9.70 5.86 14.57
N VAL A 118 -10.31 6.85 13.92
CA VAL A 118 -10.08 7.20 12.52
C VAL A 118 -9.19 8.44 12.46
N GLY A 119 -8.00 8.30 11.86
CA GLY A 119 -7.00 9.37 11.79
C GLY A 119 -7.13 10.28 10.56
N VAL A 120 -8.23 10.21 9.83
CA VAL A 120 -8.48 11.04 8.62
C VAL A 120 -8.81 12.50 8.96
N ASP A 121 -9.20 12.78 10.19
CA ASP A 121 -9.47 14.15 10.69
C ASP A 121 -8.33 14.69 11.58
N SER A 122 -7.20 13.97 11.64
CA SER A 122 -6.02 14.40 12.40
C SER A 122 -5.40 15.66 11.79
N ALA A 123 -4.63 16.40 12.59
CA ALA A 123 -3.94 17.60 12.10
C ALA A 123 -3.06 17.32 10.88
N GLY A 124 -2.38 16.16 10.86
CA GLY A 124 -1.60 15.68 9.72
C GLY A 124 -2.42 15.40 8.48
N ALA A 125 -3.59 14.76 8.65
CA ALA A 125 -4.48 14.51 7.53
C ALA A 125 -5.07 15.79 6.92
N LYS A 126 -5.17 16.88 7.70
CA LYS A 126 -5.62 18.21 7.26
C LYS A 126 -4.52 19.02 6.59
N ALA A 127 -3.27 18.87 7.04
CA ALA A 127 -2.14 19.59 6.49
C ALA A 127 -1.62 18.99 5.18
N GLY A 128 -1.76 17.67 4.95
CA GLY A 128 -1.40 17.02 3.67
C GLY A 128 -2.07 17.62 2.42
N PRO A 129 -3.39 17.91 2.43
CA PRO A 129 -4.09 18.60 1.34
C PRO A 129 -3.78 20.11 1.22
N ASP A 130 -3.31 20.77 2.29
CA ASP A 130 -3.09 22.22 2.36
C ASP A 130 -1.73 22.68 1.76
N LEU A 131 -1.05 21.80 1.01
CA LEU A 131 0.10 22.21 0.21
C LEU A 131 -0.36 23.27 -0.82
N PRO A 132 0.20 24.49 -0.78
CA PRO A 132 -0.23 25.57 -1.67
C PRO A 132 0.05 25.17 -3.12
N GLY A 133 -1.03 24.91 -3.86
CA GLY A 133 -1.02 24.72 -5.31
C GLY A 133 -0.73 25.99 -6.08
#